data_AF-A0A0M9G8X7-F1
#
_entry.id   AF-A0A0M9G8X7-F1
#
_cell.length_a   1.000
_cell.length_b   1.000
_cell.length_c   1.000
_cell.angle_alpha   90.00
_cell.angle_beta   90.00
_cell.angle_gamma   90.00
#
_symmetry.space_group_name_H-M   'P 1'
#
loop_
_entity.id
_entity.type
_entity.pdbx_description
1 polymer ?
#
loop_
_entity_poly.entity_id
_entity_poly.type
_entity_poly.pdbx_seq_one_letter_code
_entity_poly.pdbx_strand_id
1 'polypeptide(L)'
;MMYIPFAVGAGAFSVLNACGSVACWYNSSRRIMLFTGAINTAIGGAAIVMYPYDAKLSNVYMCAAAASASAQYFLHAMRTPRLLMPSFLNSLYVMWSGGLLVYAYQRAKWVYALRYD
;
A
#
# COMPACT_ATOMS: atom_id res chain seq x y z
N MET A 1 -7.96 -11.69 19.12
CA MET A 1 -7.66 -10.66 18.10
C MET A 1 -6.26 -10.14 18.42
N MET A 2 -5.26 -10.39 17.57
CA MET A 2 -3.89 -9.91 17.84
C MET A 2 -3.84 -8.40 17.57
N TYR A 3 -3.48 -7.60 18.58
CA TYR A 3 -3.32 -6.16 18.42
C TYR A 3 -2.02 -5.88 17.67
N ILE A 4 -2.14 -5.30 16.47
CA ILE A 4 -0.98 -4.85 15.68
C ILE A 4 -0.95 -3.32 15.79
N PRO A 5 0.13 -2.73 16.34
CA PRO A 5 0.25 -1.28 16.44
C PRO A 5 0.16 -0.62 15.05
N PHE A 6 -0.49 0.55 14.97
CA PHE A 6 -0.66 1.28 13.71
C PHE A 6 0.68 1.50 12.99
N ALA A 7 1.69 1.96 13.72
CA ALA A 7 3.03 2.23 13.19
C ALA A 7 3.70 0.98 12.59
N VAL A 8 3.45 -0.21 13.14
CA VAL A 8 3.99 -1.47 12.60
C VAL A 8 3.33 -1.78 11.25
N GLY A 9 2.00 -1.69 11.18
CA GLY A 9 1.27 -1.93 9.92
C GLY A 9 1.62 -0.90 8.84
N ALA A 10 1.66 0.38 9.20
CA ALA A 10 2.01 1.45 8.28
C ALA A 10 3.47 1.40 7.84
N GLY A 11 4.39 1.09 8.76
CA GLY A 11 5.81 0.90 8.44
C GLY A 11 6.03 -0.27 7.49
N ALA A 12 5.40 -1.42 7.75
CA ALA A 12 5.45 -2.58 6.86
C ALA A 12 4.92 -2.25 5.46
N PHE A 13 3.77 -1.55 5.37
CA PHE A 13 3.26 -1.04 4.10
C PHE A 13 4.30 -0.18 3.38
N SER A 14 4.84 0.83 4.06
CA SER A 14 5.76 1.81 3.47
C SER A 14 7.03 1.16 2.91
N VAL A 15 7.64 0.22 3.67
CA VAL A 15 8.85 -0.50 3.27
C VAL A 15 8.56 -1.45 2.11
N LEU A 16 7.54 -2.29 2.24
CA LEU A 16 7.20 -3.27 1.20
C LEU A 16 6.75 -2.58 -0.10
N ASN A 17 6.01 -1.47 0.00
CA ASN A 17 5.62 -0.67 -1.15
C ASN A 17 6.82 -0.04 -1.85
N ALA A 18 7.80 0.49 -1.10
CA ALA A 18 9.02 1.04 -1.67
C ALA A 18 9.84 -0.06 -2.38
N CYS A 19 10.08 -1.19 -1.71
CA CYS A 19 10.79 -2.32 -2.29
C CYS A 19 10.09 -2.86 -3.55
N GLY A 20 8.77 -3.07 -3.49
CA GLY A 20 7.97 -3.54 -4.62
C GLY A 20 8.02 -2.58 -5.81
N SER A 21 7.99 -1.27 -5.54
CA SER A 21 8.05 -0.22 -6.57
C SER A 21 9.39 -0.19 -7.27
N VAL A 22 10.49 -0.33 -6.51
CA VAL A 22 11.85 -0.45 -7.05
C VAL A 22 12.00 -1.73 -7.87
N ALA A 23 11.50 -2.87 -7.39
CA ALA A 23 11.55 -4.13 -8.13
C ALA A 23 10.75 -4.05 -9.45
N CYS A 24 9.57 -3.43 -9.44
CA CYS A 24 8.76 -3.24 -10.64
C CYS A 24 9.43 -2.30 -11.63
N TRP A 25 10.03 -1.22 -11.14
CA TRP A 25 10.82 -0.31 -11.96
C TRP A 25 12.03 -1.02 -12.60
N TYR A 26 12.78 -1.80 -11.82
CA TYR A 26 13.95 -2.54 -12.31
C TYR A 26 13.57 -3.53 -13.42
N ASN A 27 12.45 -4.26 -13.26
CA ASN A 27 12.04 -5.28 -14.22
C ASN A 27 11.35 -4.74 -15.47
N SER A 28 10.73 -3.55 -15.41
CA SER A 28 9.91 -3.02 -16.51
C SER A 28 10.38 -1.66 -17.06
N SER A 29 11.39 -1.05 -16.45
CA SER A 29 11.88 0.32 -16.72
C SER A 29 10.82 1.42 -16.61
N ARG A 30 9.65 1.12 -16.00
CA ARG A 30 8.54 2.07 -15.86
C ARG A 30 8.78 2.99 -14.66
N ARG A 31 9.29 4.19 -14.92
CA ARG A 31 9.57 5.21 -13.89
C ARG A 31 8.35 5.57 -13.03
N ILE A 32 7.14 5.45 -13.58
CA ILE A 32 5.91 5.75 -12.85
C ILE A 32 5.76 4.90 -11.58
N MET A 33 6.22 3.63 -11.59
CA MET A 33 6.18 2.77 -10.41
C MET A 33 7.04 3.32 -9.28
N LEU A 34 8.20 3.89 -9.61
CA LEU A 34 9.10 4.48 -8.63
C LEU A 34 8.51 5.75 -8.02
N PHE A 35 7.96 6.64 -8.85
CA PHE A 35 7.35 7.88 -8.37
C PHE A 35 6.16 7.62 -7.46
N THR A 36 5.24 6.75 -7.88
CA THR A 36 4.05 6.48 -7.08
C THR A 36 4.36 5.67 -5.84
N GLY A 37 5.35 4.77 -5.92
CA GLY A 37 5.95 4.10 -4.77
C GLY A 37 6.43 5.08 -3.72
N ALA A 38 7.26 6.04 -4.13
CA ALA A 38 7.80 7.06 -3.24
C ALA A 38 6.70 7.91 -2.60
N ILE A 39 5.69 8.35 -3.38
CA ILE A 39 4.57 9.15 -2.88
C ILE A 39 3.77 8.37 -1.83
N ASN A 40 3.37 7.13 -2.13
CA ASN A 40 2.57 6.32 -1.21
C ASN A 40 3.35 6.00 0.08
N THR A 41 4.66 5.72 -0.04
CA THR A 41 5.54 5.50 1.11
C THR A 41 5.71 6.76 1.96
N ALA A 42 5.82 7.94 1.34
CA ALA A 42 5.89 9.22 2.04
C ALA A 42 4.58 9.54 2.78
N ILE A 43 3.42 9.31 2.13
CA ILE A 43 2.11 9.42 2.79
C ILE A 43 2.02 8.46 3.98
N GLY A 44 2.55 7.25 3.85
CA GLY A 44 2.60 6.31 4.96
C GLY A 44 3.47 6.78 6.12
N GLY A 45 4.63 7.38 5.82
CA GLY A 45 5.48 8.03 6.82
C GLY A 45 4.76 9.18 7.53
N ALA A 46 4.09 10.06 6.77
CA ALA A 46 3.31 11.17 7.32
C ALA A 46 2.17 10.67 8.22
N ALA A 47 1.49 9.58 7.83
CA ALA A 47 0.42 8.98 8.63
C ALA A 47 0.94 8.44 9.97
N ILE A 48 2.15 7.86 10.01
CA ILE A 48 2.76 7.41 11.27
C ILE A 48 3.02 8.59 12.21
N VAL A 49 3.58 9.68 11.67
CA VAL A 49 3.91 10.89 12.45
C VAL A 49 2.65 11.59 12.97
N MET A 50 1.58 11.61 12.17
CA MET A 50 0.33 12.28 12.54
C MET A 50 -0.56 11.45 13.46
N TYR A 51 -0.35 10.13 13.57
CA TYR A 51 -1.23 9.23 14.31
C TYR A 51 -1.50 9.63 15.77
N PRO A 52 -0.51 10.12 16.56
CA PRO A 52 -0.74 10.57 17.93
C PRO A 52 -1.62 11.82 18.05
N TYR A 53 -1.73 12.61 16.97
CA TYR A 53 -2.47 13.88 16.96
C TYR A 53 -3.85 13.72 16.33
N ASP A 54 -3.94 12.96 15.23
CA ASP A 54 -5.17 12.68 14.52
C ASP A 54 -5.15 11.26 13.95
N ALA A 55 -5.69 10.33 14.75
CA ALA A 55 -5.77 8.93 14.37
C ALA A 55 -6.71 8.69 13.18
N LYS A 56 -7.76 9.51 13.04
CA LYS A 56 -8.74 9.38 11.96
C LYS A 56 -8.11 9.77 10.62
N LEU A 57 -7.50 10.95 10.56
CA LEU A 57 -6.80 11.44 9.37
C LEU A 57 -5.67 10.50 8.96
N SER A 58 -4.91 9.98 9.94
CA SER A 58 -3.83 9.02 9.68
C SER A 58 -4.34 7.71 9.08
N ASN A 59 -5.49 7.20 9.53
CA ASN A 59 -6.13 6.05 8.89
C ASN A 59 -6.66 6.38 7.48
N VAL A 60 -7.16 7.59 7.24
CA VAL A 60 -7.56 8.05 5.90
C VAL A 60 -6.35 8.06 4.95
N TYR A 61 -5.22 8.62 5.39
CA TYR A 61 -3.98 8.64 4.61
C TYR A 61 -3.50 7.25 4.25
N MET A 62 -3.46 6.33 5.22
CA MET A 62 -3.07 4.94 4.94
C MET A 62 -4.07 4.23 4.03
N CYS A 63 -5.37 4.48 4.19
CA CYS A 63 -6.40 3.92 3.31
C CYS A 63 -6.19 4.38 1.86
N ALA A 64 -6.02 5.69 1.66
CA ALA A 64 -5.80 6.26 0.34
C ALA A 64 -4.49 5.74 -0.30
N ALA A 65 -3.39 5.73 0.46
CA ALA A 65 -2.08 5.25 -0.02
C ALA A 65 -2.10 3.75 -0.37
N ALA A 66 -2.79 2.92 0.41
CA ALA A 66 -2.89 1.50 0.14
C ALA A 66 -3.80 1.19 -1.05
N ALA A 67 -4.93 1.89 -1.18
CA ALA A 67 -5.82 1.77 -2.32
C ALA A 67 -5.15 2.24 -3.61
N SER A 68 -4.44 3.38 -3.57
CA SER A 68 -3.70 3.90 -4.72
C SER A 68 -2.57 2.96 -5.13
N ALA A 69 -1.80 2.44 -4.18
CA ALA A 69 -0.75 1.46 -4.44
C ALA A 69 -1.33 0.21 -5.12
N SER A 70 -2.41 -0.35 -4.57
CA SER A 70 -3.06 -1.52 -5.18
C SER A 70 -3.50 -1.24 -6.62
N ALA A 71 -4.21 -0.14 -6.86
CA ALA A 71 -4.66 0.23 -8.20
C ALA A 71 -3.48 0.36 -9.19
N GLN A 72 -2.36 0.94 -8.74
CA GLN A 72 -1.15 1.08 -9.56
C GLN A 72 -0.52 -0.28 -9.88
N TYR A 73 -0.39 -1.19 -8.91
CA TYR A 73 0.12 -2.54 -9.16
C TYR A 73 -0.81 -3.33 -10.09
N PHE A 74 -2.13 -3.19 -9.97
CA PHE A 74 -3.07 -3.81 -10.91
C PHE A 74 -2.91 -3.26 -12.33
N LEU A 75 -2.88 -1.93 -12.49
CA LEU A 75 -2.67 -1.28 -13.79
C LEU A 75 -1.30 -1.65 -14.39
N HIS A 76 -0.27 -1.81 -13.55
CA HIS A 76 1.05 -2.26 -13.98
C HIS A 76 1.02 -3.70 -14.52
N ALA A 77 0.31 -4.60 -13.85
CA ALA A 77 0.13 -5.99 -14.30
C ALA A 77 -0.63 -6.06 -15.64
N MET A 78 -1.72 -5.30 -15.80
CA MET A 78 -2.46 -5.24 -17.08
C MET A 78 -1.58 -4.75 -18.24
N ARG A 79 -0.65 -3.83 -17.96
CA ARG A 79 0.29 -3.29 -18.95
C ARG A 79 1.56 -4.13 -19.14
N THR A 80 1.72 -5.21 -18.38
CA THR A 80 2.90 -6.07 -18.41
C THR A 80 2.44 -7.53 -18.44
N PRO A 81 2.06 -8.07 -19.61
CA PRO A 81 1.40 -9.38 -19.73
C PRO A 81 2.17 -10.56 -19.10
N ARG A 82 3.50 -10.44 -18.98
CA ARG A 82 4.34 -11.42 -18.28
C ARG A 82 3.97 -11.60 -16.80
N LEU A 83 3.43 -10.56 -16.15
CA LEU A 83 2.94 -10.62 -14.76
C LEU A 83 1.59 -11.33 -14.63
N LEU A 84 0.88 -11.55 -15.75
CA LEU A 84 -0.40 -12.28 -15.78
C LEU A 84 -0.21 -13.78 -16.03
N MET A 85 1.00 -14.21 -16.40
CA MET A 85 1.32 -15.62 -16.57
C MET A 85 1.35 -16.34 -15.21
N PRO A 86 0.94 -17.61 -15.13
CA PRO A 86 1.02 -18.36 -13.89
C PRO A 86 2.49 -18.60 -13.51
N SER A 87 2.91 -18.00 -12.40
CA SER A 87 4.21 -18.25 -11.77
C SER A 87 4.12 -17.93 -10.28
N PHE A 88 4.95 -18.58 -9.46
CA PHE A 88 4.97 -18.32 -8.02
C PHE A 88 5.20 -16.83 -7.69
N LEU A 89 6.11 -16.18 -8.41
CA LEU A 89 6.40 -14.74 -8.24
C LEU A 89 5.21 -13.86 -8.63
N ASN A 90 4.48 -14.22 -9.69
CA ASN A 90 3.27 -13.50 -10.08
C ASN A 90 2.12 -13.73 -9.08
N SER A 91 2.03 -14.91 -8.47
CA SER A 91 1.10 -15.16 -7.37
C SER A 91 1.42 -14.29 -6.15
N LEU A 92 2.70 -14.13 -5.78
CA LEU A 92 3.12 -13.20 -4.73
C LEU A 92 2.77 -11.75 -5.08
N TYR A 93 2.94 -11.35 -6.33
CA TYR A 93 2.56 -10.01 -6.80
C TYR A 93 1.06 -9.75 -6.69
N VAL A 94 0.23 -10.72 -7.10
CA VAL A 94 -1.24 -10.62 -6.98
C VAL A 94 -1.66 -10.62 -5.51
N MET A 95 -1.06 -11.49 -4.68
CA MET A 95 -1.29 -11.50 -3.24
C MET A 95 -0.92 -10.18 -2.58
N TRP A 96 0.19 -9.55 -3.00
CA TRP A 96 0.56 -8.22 -2.54
C TRP A 96 -0.49 -7.18 -2.91
N SER A 97 -0.92 -7.14 -4.17
CA SER A 97 -1.93 -6.20 -4.67
C SER A 97 -3.29 -6.37 -3.95
N GLY A 98 -3.69 -7.62 -3.69
CA GLY A 98 -4.88 -7.94 -2.90
C GLY A 98 -4.72 -7.60 -1.42
N GLY A 99 -3.56 -7.89 -0.84
CA GLY A 99 -3.21 -7.56 0.54
C GLY A 99 -3.27 -6.05 0.81
N LEU A 100 -2.85 -5.23 -0.17
CA LEU A 100 -3.00 -3.78 -0.13
C LEU A 100 -4.47 -3.33 -0.07
N LEU A 101 -5.38 -3.98 -0.81
CA LEU A 101 -6.83 -3.69 -0.73
C LEU A 101 -7.42 -4.10 0.61
N VAL A 102 -7.04 -5.28 1.12
CA VAL A 102 -7.47 -5.73 2.45
C VAL A 102 -6.99 -4.76 3.51
N TYR A 103 -5.75 -4.30 3.42
CA TYR A 103 -5.20 -3.31 4.33
C TYR A 103 -5.93 -1.97 4.22
N ALA A 104 -6.19 -1.47 3.01
CA ALA A 104 -6.99 -0.26 2.77
C ALA A 104 -8.38 -0.38 3.40
N TYR A 105 -9.07 -1.50 3.18
CA TYR A 105 -10.37 -1.78 3.78
C TYR A 105 -10.32 -1.80 5.31
N GLN A 106 -9.30 -2.43 5.91
CA GLN A 106 -9.11 -2.39 7.36
C GLN A 106 -8.92 -0.96 7.87
N ARG A 107 -8.15 -0.12 7.17
CA ARG A 107 -7.97 1.29 7.56
C ARG A 107 -9.28 2.07 7.42
N ALA A 108 -10.06 1.86 6.37
CA ALA A 108 -11.37 2.47 6.20
C ALA A 108 -12.34 2.12 7.34
N LYS A 109 -12.32 0.87 7.83
CA LYS A 109 -13.10 0.47 9.01
C LYS A 109 -12.71 1.27 10.25
N TRP A 110 -11.42 1.53 10.45
CA TRP A 110 -10.94 2.38 11.55
C TRP A 110 -11.37 3.83 11.38
N VAL A 111 -11.36 4.39 10.18
CA VAL A 111 -11.91 5.74 9.92
C VAL A 111 -13.37 5.84 10.33
N TYR A 112 -14.17 4.81 10.00
CA TYR A 112 -15.58 4.77 10.38
C TYR A 112 -15.78 4.56 11.89
N ALA A 113 -14.94 3.74 12.53
CA ALA A 113 -14.99 3.53 13.98
C ALA A 113 -14.67 4.82 14.74
N LEU A 114 -13.66 5.57 14.28
CA LEU A 114 -13.22 6.85 14.84
C LEU A 114 -14.06 8.04 14.35
N ARG A 115 -15.27 7.83 13.81
CA ARG A 115 -16.06 8.91 13.20
C ARG A 115 -16.57 9.94 14.21
N TYR A 116 -16.73 9.53 15.46
CA TYR A 116 -17.29 10.30 16.57
C TYR A 116 -16.26 10.71 17.62
N ASP A 117 -15.00 10.31 17.43
CA ASP A 117 -13.86 10.83 18.18
C ASP A 117 -13.37 12.12 17.50
#